data_AF-U3IR03-F1
#
_entry.id   AF-U3IR03-F1
#
_cell.length_a   1.000
_cell.length_b   1.000
_cell.length_c   1.000
_cell.angle_alpha   90.00
_cell.angle_beta   90.00
_cell.angle_gamma   90.00
#
_symmetry.space_group_name_H-M   'P 1'
#
loop_
_entity.id
_entity.type
_entity.pdbx_description
1 polymer ?
#
loop_
_entity_poly.entity_id
_entity_poly.type
_entity_poly.pdbx_seq_one_letter_code
_entity_poly.pdbx_strand_id
1 'polypeptide(L)'
;MQVSSLNEVKIYSLSAGRSLPEWLSDRKKRALQKKDVDIRRRIELIQDFEMPTVCTKIKVSRDGQYIMAVGTYKPRIRCYDTYQLSQKFERCLDAEVVTFEILSDDYSKIVFLQCDRFVEFHSQQGHYYRTRIPKFGRDFSYHYPSCDLYFVGASSEVFRLNLEQGRFLNSLQTDASENNVCDINPVHFLFATGTAEGKVECWDPRTRNRVGLLDCALSSVTADTEIDCLPSISALKFNGALKMAVGTSTGQVLLYDLRSNNPLIVKDHQYGLPIKSIEFQHQLDLIISADSRIIKMWNKDTGKIFTSMEPEYDINDVCLYPNSGMLMTANEAPKMNIYYMPVLGPAPRWCSFLDNLTEELEENPESTVYDDYKFVTRKDLENLGLAHLIGSTLLRAYMHGFFMDIRLYHKAKMMANPFAYEEYRREKIRQKIEETRAQRVQLKKLPKVNKELALKLIEEEGEEQQLTRKRKQKNMPSLLKDDRFKVMFENPDFQVDEQSEEFRLLNPLVSKTSEKRKKKLKLLLEQEAKEQEEEEEPEGKPSDAESSESSDDEKGWVEEVRKQRKLLRQEEKVKRQERFKEDQQTLLKPQFFEIKEGEEFRSFKDSAKKQKLMKHQITKDLLQ
;
A
#
# COMPACT_ATOMS: atom_id res chain seq x y z
N MET A 1 10.09 -2.71 9.72
CA MET A 1 11.33 -2.45 8.96
C MET A 1 12.21 -1.62 9.86
N GLN A 2 13.41 -2.12 10.16
CA GLN A 2 14.39 -1.38 10.95
C GLN A 2 15.39 -0.76 9.97
N VAL A 3 15.64 0.53 10.11
CA VAL A 3 16.62 1.25 9.28
C VAL A 3 17.88 1.39 10.10
N SER A 4 19.01 0.93 9.57
CA SER A 4 20.34 1.27 10.08
C SER A 4 21.05 2.14 9.04
N SER A 5 21.62 3.25 9.49
CA SER A 5 22.44 4.12 8.66
C SER A 5 23.88 4.03 9.14
N LEU A 6 24.75 3.46 8.31
CA LEU A 6 26.19 3.35 8.57
C LEU A 6 26.94 3.92 7.36
N ASN A 7 27.91 4.80 7.60
CA ASN A 7 28.66 5.53 6.56
C ASN A 7 27.75 6.22 5.52
N GLU A 8 26.68 6.89 5.96
CA GLU A 8 25.71 7.58 5.10
C GLU A 8 24.92 6.69 4.14
N VAL A 9 25.08 5.36 4.22
CA VAL A 9 24.28 4.40 3.48
C VAL A 9 23.20 3.82 4.38
N LYS A 10 21.95 3.92 3.92
CA LYS A 10 20.79 3.33 4.60
C LYS A 10 20.65 1.86 4.22
N ILE A 11 20.48 1.04 5.25
CA ILE A 11 20.31 -0.40 5.17
C ILE A 11 18.98 -0.71 5.82
N TYR A 12 18.12 -1.39 5.09
CA TYR A 12 16.79 -1.71 5.55
C TYR A 12 16.70 -3.19 5.90
N SER A 13 16.47 -3.49 7.18
CA SER A 13 16.13 -4.84 7.62
C SER A 13 14.62 -5.06 7.51
N LEU A 14 14.23 -5.96 6.62
CA LEU A 14 12.84 -6.28 6.32
C LEU A 14 12.28 -7.36 7.25
N SER A 15 13.15 -8.24 7.75
CA SER A 15 12.81 -9.33 8.67
C SER A 15 12.74 -8.91 10.14
N ALA A 16 13.25 -7.72 10.47
CA ALA A 16 13.31 -7.21 11.84
C ALA A 16 11.89 -7.04 12.43
N GLY A 17 11.62 -7.78 13.51
CA GLY A 17 10.39 -7.70 14.29
C GLY A 17 10.08 -8.97 15.08
N ARG A 18 9.45 -8.80 16.26
CA ARG A 18 9.07 -9.90 17.16
C ARG A 18 8.30 -10.98 16.38
N SER A 19 8.76 -12.22 16.46
CA SER A 19 8.04 -13.36 15.90
C SER A 19 6.76 -13.60 16.69
N LEU A 20 5.65 -13.78 15.97
CA LEU A 20 4.45 -14.33 16.59
C LEU A 20 4.70 -15.83 16.76
N PRO A 21 4.50 -16.39 17.95
CA PRO A 21 4.67 -17.82 18.15
C PRO A 21 3.74 -18.62 17.24
N GLU A 22 4.25 -19.73 16.69
CA GLU A 22 3.52 -20.58 15.76
C GLU A 22 2.26 -21.21 16.40
N TRP A 23 2.33 -21.54 17.71
CA TRP A 23 1.21 -22.11 18.47
C TRP A 23 0.04 -21.14 18.69
N LEU A 24 0.19 -19.86 18.36
CA LEU A 24 -0.86 -18.88 18.53
C LEU A 24 -1.92 -19.05 17.42
N SER A 25 -3.19 -19.24 17.81
CA SER A 25 -4.27 -19.37 16.82
C SER A 25 -4.44 -18.11 15.97
N ASP A 26 -4.83 -18.28 14.71
CA ASP A 26 -5.01 -17.18 13.76
C ASP A 26 -5.99 -16.11 14.25
N ARG A 27 -7.01 -16.52 15.03
CA ARG A 27 -7.94 -15.59 15.66
C ARG A 27 -7.25 -14.65 16.65
N LYS A 28 -6.29 -15.17 17.44
CA LYS A 28 -5.49 -14.38 18.37
C LYS A 28 -4.44 -13.54 17.62
N LYS A 29 -3.82 -14.06 16.55
CA LYS A 29 -2.93 -13.30 15.66
C LYS A 29 -3.66 -12.07 15.08
N ARG A 30 -4.88 -12.26 14.54
CA ARG A 30 -5.73 -11.15 14.04
C ARG A 30 -6.14 -10.18 15.14
N ALA A 31 -6.39 -10.66 16.36
CA ALA A 31 -6.71 -9.79 17.48
C ALA A 31 -5.51 -8.94 17.93
N LEU A 32 -4.29 -9.48 17.87
CA LEU A 32 -3.05 -8.75 18.13
C LEU A 32 -2.74 -7.74 17.02
N GLN A 33 -2.91 -8.10 15.75
CA GLN A 33 -2.79 -7.16 14.62
C GLN A 33 -3.72 -5.95 14.74
N LYS A 34 -4.89 -6.11 15.38
CA LYS A 34 -5.81 -5.00 15.66
C LYS A 34 -5.37 -4.14 16.85
N LYS A 35 -4.60 -4.69 17.78
CA LYS A 35 -4.19 -4.02 19.03
C LYS A 35 -2.84 -3.32 18.89
N ASP A 36 -1.89 -3.97 18.22
CA ASP A 36 -0.50 -3.55 18.13
C ASP A 36 -0.22 -2.96 16.74
N VAL A 37 0.21 -1.70 16.73
CA VAL A 37 0.52 -0.95 15.51
C VAL A 37 1.77 -1.52 14.83
N ASP A 38 2.75 -1.99 15.59
CA ASP A 38 4.01 -2.55 15.06
C ASP A 38 3.79 -3.83 14.24
N ILE A 39 2.87 -4.69 14.68
CA ILE A 39 2.51 -5.91 13.96
C ILE A 39 1.75 -5.55 12.68
N ARG A 40 0.94 -4.49 12.72
CA ARG A 40 0.18 -4.00 11.55
C ARG A 40 1.08 -3.32 10.52
N ARG A 41 2.13 -2.61 10.95
CA ARG A 41 3.15 -1.97 10.09
C ARG A 41 4.23 -2.95 9.64
N ARG A 42 4.18 -4.21 10.08
CA ARG A 42 5.15 -5.23 9.67
C ARG A 42 4.93 -5.61 8.22
N ILE A 43 6.02 -5.59 7.46
CA ILE A 43 6.06 -6.05 6.07
C ILE A 43 6.64 -7.46 6.08
N GLU A 44 5.90 -8.41 5.53
CA GLU A 44 6.42 -9.74 5.20
C GLU A 44 6.48 -9.80 3.67
N LEU A 45 7.71 -9.86 3.13
CA LEU A 45 7.91 -9.96 1.69
C LEU A 45 7.49 -11.33 1.17
N ILE A 46 8.11 -12.37 1.74
CA ILE A 46 7.85 -13.76 1.40
C ILE A 46 7.11 -14.36 2.60
N GLN A 47 5.95 -14.94 2.33
CA GLN A 47 5.16 -15.62 3.32
C GLN A 47 5.93 -16.84 3.87
N ASP A 48 5.92 -16.99 5.19
CA ASP A 48 6.55 -18.10 5.92
C ASP A 48 8.05 -18.28 5.60
N PHE A 49 8.75 -17.16 5.39
CA PHE A 49 10.21 -17.10 5.24
C PHE A 49 10.93 -17.27 6.58
N GLU A 50 10.69 -18.43 7.19
CA GLU A 50 11.29 -18.86 8.44
C GLU A 50 11.70 -20.33 8.35
N MET A 51 12.48 -20.78 9.31
CA MET A 51 12.86 -22.15 9.62
C MET A 51 12.52 -22.39 11.09
N PRO A 52 12.24 -23.63 11.51
CA PRO A 52 11.87 -23.90 12.89
C PRO A 52 12.98 -23.59 13.91
N THR A 53 14.25 -23.71 13.52
CA THR A 53 15.40 -23.52 14.43
C THR A 53 16.46 -22.62 13.81
N VAL A 54 17.22 -23.16 12.87
CA VAL A 54 18.42 -22.54 12.28
C VAL A 54 18.39 -22.79 10.78
N CYS A 55 18.82 -21.80 10.01
CA CYS A 55 19.11 -21.95 8.60
C CYS A 55 20.62 -22.12 8.38
N THR A 56 21.02 -23.13 7.62
CA THR A 56 22.44 -23.40 7.33
C THR A 56 22.91 -22.65 6.09
N LYS A 57 22.26 -22.86 4.94
CA LYS A 57 22.58 -22.22 3.66
C LYS A 57 21.35 -21.72 2.93
N ILE A 58 21.56 -20.65 2.17
CA ILE A 58 20.57 -20.05 1.26
C ILE A 58 21.21 -19.91 -0.11
N LYS A 59 20.48 -20.29 -1.16
CA LYS A 59 20.88 -20.00 -2.54
C LYS A 59 19.69 -19.53 -3.36
N VAL A 60 19.96 -18.57 -4.23
CA VAL A 60 19.03 -18.13 -5.27
C VAL A 60 19.33 -18.90 -6.55
N SER A 61 18.28 -19.33 -7.24
CA SER A 61 18.35 -19.88 -8.60
C SER A 61 18.94 -18.87 -9.59
N ARG A 62 19.52 -19.35 -10.70
CA ARG A 62 20.18 -18.46 -11.68
C ARG A 62 19.18 -17.55 -12.39
N ASP A 63 17.95 -18.04 -12.58
CA ASP A 63 16.84 -17.25 -13.12
C ASP A 63 16.27 -16.24 -12.11
N GLY A 64 16.65 -16.34 -10.83
CA GLY A 64 16.18 -15.46 -9.76
C GLY A 64 14.75 -15.74 -9.30
N GLN A 65 14.05 -16.72 -9.86
CA GLN A 65 12.66 -17.02 -9.50
C GLN A 65 12.53 -17.84 -8.21
N TYR A 66 13.48 -18.72 -7.93
CA TYR A 66 13.44 -19.62 -6.79
C TYR A 66 14.52 -19.28 -5.77
N ILE A 67 14.12 -19.26 -4.50
CA ILE A 67 15.02 -19.15 -3.36
C ILE A 67 14.93 -20.46 -2.59
N MET A 68 16.06 -21.07 -2.32
CA MET A 68 16.15 -22.31 -1.57
C MET A 68 16.87 -22.07 -0.25
N ALA A 69 16.32 -22.63 0.81
CA ALA A 69 16.88 -22.55 2.13
C ALA A 69 16.84 -23.92 2.82
N VAL A 70 17.90 -24.22 3.56
CA VAL A 70 18.01 -25.48 4.30
C VAL A 70 17.99 -25.22 5.80
N GLY A 71 17.24 -26.03 6.53
CA GLY A 71 17.12 -25.98 7.99
C GLY A 71 17.61 -27.26 8.67
N THR A 72 17.95 -27.16 9.95
CA THR A 72 18.53 -28.25 10.76
C THR A 72 17.48 -29.15 11.42
N TYR A 73 16.45 -28.58 12.07
CA TYR A 73 15.46 -29.38 12.80
C TYR A 73 14.50 -30.11 11.87
N LYS A 74 14.51 -31.45 11.96
CA LYS A 74 13.97 -32.37 10.94
C LYS A 74 14.47 -31.90 9.57
N PRO A 75 15.73 -32.24 9.22
CA PRO A 75 16.49 -31.55 8.19
C PRO A 75 15.61 -31.38 6.97
N ARG A 76 15.34 -30.13 6.60
CA ARG A 76 14.30 -29.79 5.64
C ARG A 76 14.81 -28.74 4.68
N ILE A 77 14.23 -28.77 3.50
CA ILE A 77 14.50 -27.82 2.44
C ILE A 77 13.18 -27.10 2.17
N ARG A 78 13.20 -25.77 2.22
CA ARG A 78 12.11 -24.93 1.74
C ARG A 78 12.52 -24.29 0.43
N CYS A 79 11.65 -24.43 -0.57
CA CYS A 79 11.75 -23.72 -1.83
C CYS A 79 10.68 -22.64 -1.85
N TYR A 80 11.08 -21.40 -2.03
CA TYR A 80 10.23 -20.23 -2.13
C TYR A 80 10.17 -19.77 -3.57
N ASP A 81 8.96 -19.50 -4.06
CA ASP A 81 8.74 -18.92 -5.39
C ASP A 81 8.59 -17.41 -5.22
N THR A 82 9.49 -16.64 -5.82
CA THR A 82 9.50 -15.18 -5.69
C THR A 82 8.34 -14.52 -6.42
N TYR A 83 7.77 -15.16 -7.44
CA TYR A 83 6.62 -14.58 -8.17
C TYR A 83 5.32 -14.70 -7.36
N GLN A 84 5.16 -15.80 -6.63
CA GLN A 84 4.00 -16.05 -5.77
C GLN A 84 4.22 -15.62 -4.32
N LEU A 85 5.41 -15.11 -3.98
CA LEU A 85 5.77 -14.63 -2.65
C LEU A 85 5.49 -15.63 -1.52
N SER A 86 5.59 -16.93 -1.82
CA SER A 86 5.17 -17.98 -0.89
C SER A 86 6.04 -19.22 -1.04
N GLN A 87 5.97 -20.08 -0.04
CA GLN A 87 6.64 -21.37 -0.07
C GLN A 87 5.97 -22.29 -1.09
N LYS A 88 6.75 -22.76 -2.07
CA LYS A 88 6.29 -23.69 -3.11
C LYS A 88 6.18 -25.12 -2.60
N PHE A 89 7.20 -25.59 -1.88
CA PHE A 89 7.17 -26.90 -1.23
C PHE A 89 8.13 -26.96 -0.04
N GLU A 90 7.90 -27.94 0.82
CA GLU A 90 8.84 -28.40 1.84
C GLU A 90 9.22 -29.86 1.55
N ARG A 91 10.50 -30.19 1.70
CA ARG A 91 10.97 -31.59 1.69
C ARG A 91 11.77 -31.85 2.95
N CYS A 92 11.50 -32.96 3.61
CA CYS A 92 12.37 -33.48 4.66
C CYS A 92 13.45 -34.36 4.02
N LEU A 93 14.63 -34.32 4.61
CA LEU A 93 15.81 -35.13 4.29
C LEU A 93 16.09 -36.09 5.45
N ASP A 94 16.92 -37.10 5.17
CA ASP A 94 17.33 -38.06 6.18
C ASP A 94 18.37 -37.48 7.15
N ALA A 95 19.29 -36.66 6.63
CA ALA A 95 20.40 -36.08 7.36
C ALA A 95 20.55 -34.58 7.07
N GLU A 96 21.26 -33.89 7.97
CA GLU A 96 21.57 -32.47 7.82
C GLU A 96 22.45 -32.22 6.59
N VAL A 97 22.20 -31.08 5.94
CA VAL A 97 22.92 -30.66 4.74
C VAL A 97 23.99 -29.65 5.12
N VAL A 98 25.22 -29.92 4.70
CA VAL A 98 26.34 -28.98 4.83
C VAL A 98 26.24 -27.94 3.73
N THR A 99 26.19 -28.40 2.48
CA THR A 99 26.09 -27.54 1.30
C THR A 99 25.17 -28.13 0.25
N PHE A 100 24.60 -27.28 -0.60
CA PHE A 100 23.79 -27.71 -1.74
C PHE A 100 24.02 -26.79 -2.93
N GLU A 101 23.73 -27.27 -4.13
CA GLU A 101 23.84 -26.49 -5.36
C GLU A 101 22.68 -26.81 -6.30
N ILE A 102 22.20 -25.77 -6.97
CA ILE A 102 21.16 -25.86 -7.99
C ILE A 102 21.87 -26.07 -9.34
N LEU A 103 21.64 -27.21 -9.98
CA LEU A 103 22.33 -27.56 -11.23
C LEU A 103 21.69 -26.92 -12.47
N SER A 104 20.37 -26.77 -12.42
CA SER A 104 19.57 -26.13 -13.46
C SER A 104 19.48 -24.63 -13.21
N ASP A 105 19.02 -23.87 -14.20
CA ASP A 105 18.75 -22.45 -13.99
C ASP A 105 17.53 -22.24 -13.06
N ASP A 106 16.55 -23.15 -13.16
CA ASP A 106 15.42 -23.40 -12.24
C ASP A 106 15.79 -24.21 -10.96
N TYR A 107 14.81 -24.53 -10.11
CA TYR A 107 14.91 -25.53 -9.02
C TYR A 107 14.83 -27.00 -9.48
N SER A 108 14.85 -27.29 -10.79
CA SER A 108 14.44 -28.59 -11.32
C SER A 108 15.33 -29.75 -10.89
N LYS A 109 16.64 -29.50 -10.76
CA LYS A 109 17.68 -30.46 -10.38
C LYS A 109 18.56 -29.84 -9.31
N ILE A 110 18.65 -30.51 -8.18
CA ILE A 110 19.37 -30.02 -7.00
C ILE A 110 20.23 -31.15 -6.44
N VAL A 111 21.41 -30.79 -5.96
CA VAL A 111 22.33 -31.71 -5.29
C VAL A 111 22.52 -31.26 -3.85
N PHE A 112 22.41 -32.20 -2.92
CA PHE A 112 22.67 -31.97 -1.50
C PHE A 112 23.86 -32.80 -1.06
N LEU A 113 24.78 -32.17 -0.33
CA LEU A 113 25.84 -32.84 0.40
C LEU A 113 25.47 -32.91 1.88
N GLN A 114 25.24 -34.13 2.35
CA GLN A 114 24.86 -34.40 3.74
C GLN A 114 26.08 -34.63 4.63
N CYS A 115 25.90 -34.41 5.93
CA CYS A 115 26.92 -34.71 6.95
C CYS A 115 27.35 -36.19 6.93
N ASP A 116 26.45 -37.11 6.56
CA ASP A 116 26.69 -38.57 6.60
C ASP A 116 27.50 -39.12 5.40
N ARG A 117 28.25 -38.27 4.68
CA ARG A 117 28.98 -38.59 3.43
C ARG A 117 28.10 -38.99 2.26
N PHE A 118 26.79 -38.85 2.41
CA PHE A 118 25.86 -39.09 1.33
C PHE A 118 25.63 -37.82 0.53
N VAL A 119 25.48 -38.01 -0.77
CA VAL A 119 25.04 -36.99 -1.71
C VAL A 119 23.68 -37.41 -2.21
N GLU A 120 22.72 -36.51 -2.10
CA GLU A 120 21.37 -36.74 -2.62
C GLU A 120 21.11 -35.88 -3.84
N PHE A 121 20.58 -36.51 -4.87
CA PHE A 121 20.07 -35.89 -6.07
C PHE A 121 18.57 -35.76 -5.96
N HIS A 122 18.07 -34.55 -6.12
CA HIS A 122 16.66 -34.24 -6.14
C HIS A 122 16.27 -33.74 -7.52
N SER A 123 15.11 -34.21 -7.99
CA SER A 123 14.43 -33.72 -9.18
C SER A 123 13.17 -32.94 -8.78
N GLN A 124 12.45 -32.40 -9.76
CA GLN A 124 11.13 -31.80 -9.56
C GLN A 124 10.15 -32.77 -8.89
N GLN A 125 10.22 -34.07 -9.21
CA GLN A 125 9.31 -35.08 -8.68
C GLN A 125 9.63 -35.50 -7.24
N GLY A 126 10.85 -35.24 -6.75
CA GLY A 126 11.27 -35.62 -5.41
C GLY A 126 12.71 -36.11 -5.37
N HIS A 127 12.97 -37.00 -4.41
CA HIS A 127 14.24 -37.70 -4.28
C HIS A 127 14.47 -38.60 -5.50
N TYR A 128 15.59 -38.40 -6.19
CA TYR A 128 15.94 -39.17 -7.40
C TYR A 128 16.94 -40.27 -7.10
N TYR A 129 18.05 -39.94 -6.45
CA TYR A 129 19.13 -40.89 -6.20
C TYR A 129 20.00 -40.47 -5.02
N ARG A 130 20.62 -41.44 -4.37
CA ARG A 130 21.55 -41.24 -3.24
C ARG A 130 22.85 -41.99 -3.50
N THR A 131 23.97 -41.28 -3.47
CA THR A 131 25.32 -41.84 -3.60
C THR A 131 26.13 -41.59 -2.35
N ARG A 132 27.08 -42.47 -2.05
CA ARG A 132 28.00 -42.30 -0.92
C ARG A 132 29.39 -41.91 -1.41
N ILE A 133 29.97 -40.90 -0.77
CA ILE A 133 31.37 -40.50 -0.95
C ILE A 133 32.25 -41.26 0.07
N PRO A 134 33.51 -41.63 -0.27
CA PRO A 134 34.39 -42.35 0.66
C PRO A 134 34.65 -41.60 1.98
N LYS A 135 34.87 -40.29 1.91
CA LYS A 135 35.23 -39.41 3.04
C LYS A 135 34.17 -38.33 3.27
N PHE A 136 34.27 -37.64 4.41
CA PHE A 136 33.40 -36.51 4.76
C PHE A 136 33.69 -35.32 3.86
N GLY A 137 32.65 -34.85 3.17
CA GLY A 137 32.70 -33.62 2.39
C GLY A 137 32.42 -32.40 3.27
N ARG A 138 33.13 -31.31 3.00
CA ARG A 138 32.89 -29.98 3.58
C ARG A 138 32.22 -29.06 2.57
N ASP A 139 32.62 -29.13 1.31
CA ASP A 139 32.06 -28.32 0.24
C ASP A 139 32.10 -29.06 -1.11
N PHE A 140 31.34 -28.57 -2.08
CA PHE A 140 31.40 -29.08 -3.44
C PHE A 140 31.02 -28.00 -4.45
N SER A 141 31.49 -28.17 -5.69
CA SER A 141 31.17 -27.29 -6.80
C SER A 141 30.89 -28.07 -8.08
N TYR A 142 29.95 -27.54 -8.87
CA TYR A 142 29.55 -28.12 -10.15
C TYR A 142 30.25 -27.48 -11.35
N HIS A 143 30.90 -28.33 -12.15
CA HIS A 143 31.49 -27.93 -13.43
C HIS A 143 30.49 -28.12 -14.57
N TYR A 144 29.92 -27.00 -15.02
CA TYR A 144 28.87 -26.98 -16.03
C TYR A 144 29.28 -27.63 -17.38
N PRO A 145 30.47 -27.38 -17.96
CA PRO A 145 30.80 -27.91 -19.29
C PRO A 145 31.02 -29.43 -19.40
N SER A 146 31.53 -30.08 -18.35
CA SER A 146 31.78 -31.54 -18.35
C SER A 146 30.79 -32.33 -17.48
N CYS A 147 29.83 -31.63 -16.86
CA CYS A 147 28.88 -32.21 -15.92
C CYS A 147 29.55 -32.97 -14.75
N ASP A 148 30.71 -32.51 -14.29
CA ASP A 148 31.44 -33.10 -13.17
C ASP A 148 31.14 -32.35 -11.86
N LEU A 149 30.88 -33.10 -10.79
CA LEU A 149 30.83 -32.57 -9.43
C LEU A 149 32.17 -32.83 -8.74
N TYR A 150 32.75 -31.77 -8.17
CA TYR A 150 33.98 -31.82 -7.39
C TYR A 150 33.65 -31.74 -5.92
N PHE A 151 33.96 -32.79 -5.17
CA PHE A 151 33.73 -32.89 -3.74
C PHE A 151 35.04 -32.71 -2.98
N VAL A 152 35.00 -31.83 -2.00
CA VAL A 152 36.12 -31.43 -1.17
C VAL A 152 35.79 -31.70 0.29
N GLY A 153 36.78 -32.10 1.09
CA GLY A 153 36.51 -32.43 2.48
C GLY A 153 37.74 -32.80 3.30
N ALA A 154 37.55 -33.66 4.30
CA ALA A 154 38.58 -34.07 5.27
C ALA A 154 39.63 -35.04 4.67
N SER A 155 39.98 -34.88 3.39
CA SER A 155 41.00 -35.65 2.69
C SER A 155 41.79 -34.78 1.73
N SER A 156 43.04 -35.19 1.49
CA SER A 156 43.92 -34.74 0.41
C SER A 156 43.32 -34.98 -0.98
N GLU A 157 42.44 -35.95 -1.13
CA GLU A 157 41.80 -36.25 -2.41
C GLU A 157 40.54 -35.42 -2.64
N VAL A 158 40.42 -34.86 -3.83
CA VAL A 158 39.18 -34.26 -4.35
C VAL A 158 38.46 -35.31 -5.20
N PHE A 159 37.26 -35.69 -4.77
CA PHE A 159 36.48 -36.70 -5.48
C PHE A 159 35.70 -36.07 -6.62
N ARG A 160 35.71 -36.73 -7.79
CA ARG A 160 34.99 -36.26 -8.98
C ARG A 160 33.90 -37.24 -9.34
N LEU A 161 32.67 -36.78 -9.43
CA LEU A 161 31.53 -37.57 -9.88
C LEU A 161 31.01 -36.99 -11.18
N ASN A 162 31.11 -37.73 -12.27
CA ASN A 162 30.53 -37.31 -13.54
C ASN A 162 29.05 -37.67 -13.59
N LEU A 163 28.18 -36.69 -13.82
CA LEU A 163 26.73 -36.87 -13.85
C LEU A 163 26.22 -37.46 -15.18
N GLU A 164 26.96 -37.30 -16.27
CA GLU A 164 26.62 -37.88 -17.57
C GLU A 164 26.91 -39.39 -17.59
N GLN A 165 28.07 -39.79 -17.07
CA GLN A 165 28.48 -41.20 -17.00
C GLN A 165 27.94 -41.92 -15.77
N GLY A 166 27.57 -41.19 -14.72
CA GLY A 166 27.12 -41.74 -13.44
C GLY A 166 28.21 -42.50 -12.68
N ARG A 167 29.48 -42.12 -12.86
CA ARG A 167 30.64 -42.81 -12.26
C ARG A 167 31.55 -41.83 -11.54
N PHE A 168 32.21 -42.32 -10.49
CA PHE A 168 33.35 -41.61 -9.92
C PHE A 168 34.54 -41.72 -10.88
N LEU A 169 35.10 -40.56 -11.22
CA LEU A 169 36.36 -40.48 -11.96
C LEU A 169 37.52 -40.52 -10.97
N ASN A 170 38.75 -40.69 -11.49
CA ASN A 170 39.95 -40.61 -10.68
C ASN A 170 39.98 -39.28 -9.90
N SER A 171 40.24 -39.37 -8.60
CA SER A 171 40.38 -38.22 -7.70
C SER A 171 41.60 -37.37 -8.06
N LEU A 172 41.54 -36.07 -7.76
CA LEU A 172 42.71 -35.19 -7.82
C LEU A 172 43.42 -35.27 -6.47
N GLN A 173 44.74 -35.50 -6.48
CA GLN A 173 45.55 -35.55 -5.27
C GLN A 173 46.13 -34.16 -4.99
N THR A 174 45.69 -33.55 -3.88
CA THR A 174 46.24 -32.28 -3.38
C THR A 174 47.38 -32.53 -2.40
N ASP A 175 48.29 -31.58 -2.22
CA ASP A 175 49.42 -31.78 -1.31
C ASP A 175 49.00 -31.69 0.18
N ALA A 176 47.85 -31.06 0.45
CA ALA A 176 47.37 -30.80 1.79
C ALA A 176 46.66 -32.00 2.43
N SER A 177 46.62 -31.99 3.76
CA SER A 177 45.91 -33.01 4.57
C SER A 177 44.39 -32.93 4.44
N GLU A 178 43.83 -31.71 4.44
CA GLU A 178 42.40 -31.45 4.38
C GLU A 178 42.09 -30.21 3.54
N ASN A 179 40.96 -30.27 2.84
CA ASN A 179 40.46 -29.19 2.02
C ASN A 179 39.08 -28.74 2.54
N ASN A 180 38.90 -27.43 2.67
CA ASN A 180 37.70 -26.86 3.30
C ASN A 180 36.67 -26.39 2.28
N VAL A 181 37.13 -25.70 1.24
CA VAL A 181 36.26 -24.96 0.31
C VAL A 181 36.68 -25.23 -1.12
N CYS A 182 35.72 -25.16 -2.03
CA CYS A 182 35.99 -25.11 -3.45
C CYS A 182 35.12 -24.12 -4.19
N ASP A 183 35.64 -23.56 -5.28
CA ASP A 183 34.85 -22.81 -6.25
C ASP A 183 35.41 -23.07 -7.65
N ILE A 184 34.56 -22.88 -8.66
CA ILE A 184 34.95 -22.97 -10.06
C ILE A 184 34.76 -21.60 -10.70
N ASN A 185 35.76 -21.14 -11.44
CA ASN A 185 35.63 -19.90 -12.18
C ASN A 185 34.58 -20.07 -13.30
N PRO A 186 33.55 -19.22 -13.38
CA PRO A 186 32.50 -19.35 -14.41
C PRO A 186 32.99 -19.12 -15.85
N VAL A 187 34.12 -18.42 -16.06
CA VAL A 187 34.60 -18.06 -17.42
C VAL A 187 35.62 -19.08 -17.95
N HIS A 188 36.68 -19.33 -17.18
CA HIS A 188 37.77 -20.23 -17.59
C HIS A 188 37.62 -21.65 -17.08
N PHE A 189 36.71 -21.87 -16.13
CA PHE A 189 36.47 -23.16 -15.48
C PHE A 189 37.68 -23.72 -14.73
N LEU A 190 38.57 -22.85 -14.27
CA LEU A 190 39.60 -23.22 -13.32
C LEU A 190 38.94 -23.62 -11.99
N PHE A 191 39.28 -24.79 -11.49
CA PHE A 191 38.84 -25.30 -10.20
C PHE A 191 39.86 -24.86 -9.14
N ALA A 192 39.41 -24.25 -8.05
CA ALA A 192 40.28 -23.91 -6.93
C ALA A 192 39.80 -24.54 -5.64
N THR A 193 40.75 -25.00 -4.84
CA THR A 193 40.52 -25.61 -3.54
C THR A 193 41.29 -24.87 -2.46
N GLY A 194 40.60 -24.51 -1.38
CA GLY A 194 41.19 -23.96 -0.18
C GLY A 194 41.59 -25.07 0.79
N THR A 195 42.87 -25.12 1.13
CA THR A 195 43.44 -26.10 2.06
C THR A 195 43.37 -25.60 3.51
N ALA A 196 43.42 -26.52 4.46
CA ALA A 196 43.54 -26.19 5.88
C ALA A 196 44.90 -25.56 6.23
N GLU A 197 45.94 -25.79 5.42
CA GLU A 197 47.29 -25.24 5.59
C GLU A 197 47.43 -23.78 5.13
N GLY A 198 46.33 -23.15 4.69
CA GLY A 198 46.36 -21.76 4.21
C GLY A 198 46.90 -21.60 2.79
N LYS A 199 46.89 -22.68 2.00
CA LYS A 199 47.24 -22.67 0.56
C LYS A 199 46.00 -22.81 -0.31
N VAL A 200 45.94 -22.07 -1.41
CA VAL A 200 44.96 -22.30 -2.48
C VAL A 200 45.63 -23.07 -3.61
N GLU A 201 45.08 -24.23 -3.94
CA GLU A 201 45.50 -24.99 -5.10
C GLU A 201 44.53 -24.77 -6.26
N CYS A 202 45.08 -24.45 -7.43
CA CYS A 202 44.33 -24.24 -8.66
C CYS A 202 44.60 -25.39 -9.63
N TRP A 203 43.52 -25.99 -10.12
CA TRP A 203 43.51 -27.14 -11.00
C TRP A 203 42.74 -26.82 -12.27
N ASP A 204 43.27 -27.25 -13.42
CA ASP A 204 42.54 -27.17 -14.68
C ASP A 204 41.88 -28.52 -15.00
N PRO A 205 40.54 -28.58 -15.14
CA PRO A 205 39.82 -29.82 -15.45
C PRO A 205 40.29 -30.53 -16.73
N ARG A 206 40.83 -29.78 -17.70
CA ARG A 206 41.25 -30.32 -19.01
C ARG A 206 42.58 -31.07 -18.90
N THR A 207 43.56 -30.43 -18.28
CA THR A 207 44.90 -31.01 -18.08
C THR A 207 44.97 -31.96 -16.89
N ARG A 208 44.00 -31.87 -15.96
CA ARG A 208 43.88 -32.71 -14.75
C ARG A 208 45.11 -32.65 -13.83
N ASN A 209 45.93 -31.64 -14.04
CA ASN A 209 47.12 -31.38 -13.27
C ASN A 209 46.91 -30.08 -12.49
N ARG A 210 47.62 -29.96 -11.37
CA ARG A 210 47.72 -28.69 -10.65
C ARG A 210 48.44 -27.67 -11.52
N VAL A 211 47.85 -26.49 -11.65
CA VAL A 211 48.38 -25.38 -12.45
C VAL A 211 49.14 -24.40 -11.57
N GLY A 212 48.63 -24.14 -10.37
CA GLY A 212 49.23 -23.16 -9.47
C GLY A 212 48.93 -23.47 -8.02
N LEU A 213 49.87 -23.07 -7.15
CA LEU A 213 49.74 -23.09 -5.70
C LEU A 213 49.99 -21.67 -5.22
N LEU A 214 49.02 -21.13 -4.48
CA LEU A 214 49.09 -19.83 -3.85
C LEU A 214 49.19 -20.03 -2.34
N ASP A 215 50.25 -19.49 -1.74
CA ASP A 215 50.42 -19.52 -0.30
C ASP A 215 49.82 -18.27 0.32
N CYS A 216 48.61 -18.40 0.88
CA CYS A 216 47.91 -17.30 1.50
C CYS A 216 48.37 -17.07 2.94
N ALA A 217 48.89 -18.10 3.62
CA ALA A 217 49.30 -18.03 5.02
C ALA A 217 50.39 -16.98 5.26
N LEU A 218 51.39 -16.93 4.38
CA LEU A 218 52.47 -15.93 4.44
C LEU A 218 51.95 -14.50 4.29
N SER A 219 50.89 -14.31 3.50
CA SER A 219 50.32 -13.00 3.19
C SER A 219 49.36 -12.47 4.25
N SER A 220 48.78 -13.37 5.06
CA SER A 220 47.86 -13.04 6.15
C SER A 220 48.58 -12.64 7.45
N VAL A 221 49.81 -13.09 7.64
CA VAL A 221 50.61 -12.74 8.82
C VAL A 221 51.16 -11.32 8.63
N THR A 222 50.42 -10.33 9.13
CA THR A 222 50.95 -8.97 9.31
C THR A 222 51.65 -8.89 10.67
N ALA A 223 52.55 -7.91 10.85
CA ALA A 223 53.40 -7.81 12.04
C ALA A 223 52.64 -7.69 13.38
N ASP A 224 51.33 -7.42 13.33
CA ASP A 224 50.46 -7.15 14.47
C ASP A 224 49.59 -8.35 14.89
N THR A 225 49.61 -9.47 14.16
CA THR A 225 48.77 -10.65 14.49
C THR A 225 49.55 -11.70 15.29
N GLU A 226 49.14 -11.93 16.54
CA GLU A 226 49.60 -13.05 17.36
C GLU A 226 49.13 -14.37 16.72
N ILE A 227 50.08 -15.23 16.33
CA ILE A 227 49.81 -16.49 15.62
C ILE A 227 49.42 -17.57 16.64
N ASP A 228 48.14 -17.66 16.98
CA ASP A 228 47.64 -18.77 17.81
C ASP A 228 47.49 -20.08 16.99
N CYS A 229 47.11 -19.96 15.71
CA CYS A 229 46.88 -21.07 14.77
C CYS A 229 47.25 -20.67 13.33
N LEU A 230 47.63 -21.64 12.49
CA LEU A 230 47.81 -21.41 11.05
C LEU A 230 46.49 -20.94 10.41
N PRO A 231 46.50 -19.86 9.59
CA PRO A 231 45.31 -19.34 8.95
C PRO A 231 44.81 -20.30 7.87
N SER A 232 43.79 -21.09 8.22
CA SER A 232 43.14 -22.00 7.27
C SER A 232 42.21 -21.24 6.33
N ILE A 233 42.02 -21.72 5.10
CA ILE A 233 41.09 -21.07 4.16
C ILE A 233 39.67 -21.57 4.43
N SER A 234 38.75 -20.62 4.63
CA SER A 234 37.35 -20.88 5.02
C SER A 234 36.33 -20.41 3.99
N ALA A 235 36.71 -19.54 3.05
CA ALA A 235 35.86 -19.11 1.94
C ALA A 235 36.70 -18.85 0.68
N LEU A 236 36.15 -19.15 -0.50
CA LEU A 236 36.79 -18.89 -1.79
C LEU A 236 35.72 -18.50 -2.80
N LYS A 237 35.95 -17.40 -3.53
CA LYS A 237 35.06 -16.99 -4.61
C LYS A 237 35.81 -16.38 -5.77
N PHE A 238 35.41 -16.71 -6.99
CA PHE A 238 35.91 -16.04 -8.20
C PHE A 238 35.04 -14.84 -8.62
N ASN A 239 35.68 -13.80 -9.14
CA ASN A 239 35.03 -12.69 -9.81
C ASN A 239 35.55 -12.53 -11.24
N GLY A 240 34.73 -13.00 -12.19
CA GLY A 240 35.07 -12.99 -13.60
C GLY A 240 36.33 -13.82 -13.88
N ALA A 241 37.13 -13.37 -14.84
CA ALA A 241 38.26 -14.13 -15.35
C ALA A 241 39.50 -14.15 -14.43
N LEU A 242 39.77 -13.05 -13.72
CA LEU A 242 41.10 -12.78 -13.15
C LEU A 242 41.14 -12.64 -11.63
N LYS A 243 40.11 -12.05 -11.03
CA LYS A 243 40.14 -11.72 -9.61
C LYS A 243 39.55 -12.86 -8.78
N MET A 244 40.20 -13.19 -7.68
CA MET A 244 39.80 -14.24 -6.74
C MET A 244 39.83 -13.66 -5.33
N ALA A 245 38.82 -13.94 -4.51
CA ALA A 245 38.84 -13.61 -3.09
C ALA A 245 38.98 -14.89 -2.27
N VAL A 246 39.83 -14.81 -1.25
CA VAL A 246 40.13 -15.89 -0.32
C VAL A 246 39.86 -15.37 1.08
N GLY A 247 39.04 -16.09 1.84
CA GLY A 247 38.75 -15.84 3.23
C GLY A 247 39.52 -16.81 4.11
N THR A 248 40.13 -16.30 5.17
CA THR A 248 40.84 -17.08 6.16
C THR A 248 40.00 -17.26 7.43
N SER A 249 40.35 -18.29 8.21
CA SER A 249 39.71 -18.56 9.50
C SER A 249 40.03 -17.52 10.58
N THR A 250 41.05 -16.69 10.37
CA THR A 250 41.44 -15.61 11.28
C THR A 250 40.68 -14.30 11.04
N GLY A 251 39.75 -14.27 10.08
CA GLY A 251 38.92 -13.08 9.80
C GLY A 251 39.50 -12.16 8.72
N GLN A 252 40.53 -12.59 8.00
CA GLN A 252 41.13 -11.81 6.93
C GLN A 252 40.67 -12.26 5.54
N VAL A 253 40.26 -11.29 4.72
CA VAL A 253 39.92 -11.44 3.32
C VAL A 253 41.09 -10.96 2.47
N LEU A 254 41.58 -11.84 1.60
CA LEU A 254 42.68 -11.60 0.67
C LEU A 254 42.10 -11.54 -0.75
N LEU A 255 42.33 -10.42 -1.44
CA LEU A 255 42.02 -10.28 -2.86
C LEU A 255 43.26 -10.62 -3.69
N TYR A 256 43.14 -11.58 -4.59
CA TYR A 256 44.17 -11.98 -5.54
C TYR A 256 43.77 -11.67 -6.98
N ASP A 257 44.78 -11.40 -7.81
CA ASP A 257 44.70 -11.59 -9.26
C ASP A 257 45.40 -12.91 -9.59
N LEU A 258 44.77 -13.76 -10.39
CA LEU A 258 45.28 -15.08 -10.82
C LEU A 258 46.68 -15.01 -11.46
N ARG A 259 47.09 -13.83 -11.93
CA ARG A 259 48.41 -13.60 -12.55
C ARG A 259 49.53 -13.35 -11.53
N SER A 260 49.20 -12.96 -10.31
CA SER A 260 50.17 -12.54 -9.30
C SER A 260 50.05 -13.37 -8.03
N ASN A 261 51.20 -13.79 -7.50
CA ASN A 261 51.24 -14.56 -6.25
C ASN A 261 51.06 -13.69 -4.99
N ASN A 262 51.13 -12.36 -5.13
CA ASN A 262 50.93 -11.44 -4.03
C ASN A 262 49.46 -10.98 -4.00
N PRO A 263 48.86 -10.79 -2.81
CA PRO A 263 47.52 -10.22 -2.73
C PRO A 263 47.54 -8.76 -3.18
N LEU A 264 46.48 -8.35 -3.87
CA LEU A 264 46.22 -6.96 -4.21
C LEU A 264 45.81 -6.17 -2.96
N ILE A 265 44.92 -6.75 -2.16
CA ILE A 265 44.36 -6.13 -0.95
C ILE A 265 44.22 -7.19 0.13
N VAL A 266 44.69 -6.88 1.33
CA VAL A 266 44.44 -7.64 2.55
C VAL A 266 43.50 -6.82 3.42
N LYS A 267 42.40 -7.42 3.86
CA LYS A 267 41.44 -6.79 4.75
C LYS A 267 41.14 -7.64 5.94
N ASP A 268 41.09 -7.03 7.11
CA ASP A 268 40.74 -7.70 8.35
C ASP A 268 39.36 -7.28 8.86
N HIS A 269 38.60 -8.25 9.34
CA HIS A 269 37.35 -8.02 10.05
C HIS A 269 37.55 -7.63 11.51
N GLN A 270 38.74 -7.87 12.08
CA GLN A 270 39.19 -7.51 13.45
C GLN A 270 38.59 -8.36 14.58
N TYR A 271 37.56 -9.17 14.33
CA TYR A 271 36.96 -10.04 15.35
C TYR A 271 37.71 -11.36 15.57
N GLY A 272 38.65 -11.73 14.69
CA GLY A 272 39.33 -13.01 14.76
C GLY A 272 38.43 -14.22 14.51
N LEU A 273 37.24 -14.00 13.93
CA LEU A 273 36.29 -15.05 13.60
C LEU A 273 36.47 -15.50 12.13
N PRO A 274 36.16 -16.76 11.80
CA PRO A 274 36.33 -17.24 10.43
C PRO A 274 35.34 -16.59 9.47
N ILE A 275 35.84 -16.23 8.29
CA ILE A 275 34.99 -15.74 7.19
C ILE A 275 34.20 -16.92 6.65
N LYS A 276 32.87 -16.86 6.70
CA LYS A 276 31.98 -17.94 6.25
C LYS A 276 31.67 -17.85 4.77
N SER A 277 31.40 -16.65 4.26
CA SER A 277 31.02 -16.45 2.85
C SER A 277 31.61 -15.16 2.29
N ILE A 278 31.92 -15.20 0.99
CA ILE A 278 32.38 -14.06 0.21
C ILE A 278 31.59 -14.04 -1.09
N GLU A 279 31.00 -12.90 -1.41
CA GLU A 279 30.28 -12.67 -2.65
C GLU A 279 30.71 -11.37 -3.30
N PHE A 280 30.55 -11.32 -4.63
CA PHE A 280 30.90 -10.15 -5.43
C PHE A 280 29.64 -9.53 -6.01
N GLN A 281 29.53 -8.21 -5.89
CA GLN A 281 28.54 -7.45 -6.61
C GLN A 281 29.18 -6.77 -7.82
N HIS A 282 28.68 -7.08 -9.01
CA HIS A 282 29.26 -6.61 -10.26
C HIS A 282 28.91 -5.15 -10.60
N GLN A 283 27.77 -4.64 -10.13
CA GLN A 283 27.29 -3.29 -10.50
C GLN A 283 28.16 -2.16 -9.94
N LEU A 284 28.69 -2.35 -8.73
CA LEU A 284 29.47 -1.33 -8.01
C LEU A 284 30.89 -1.80 -7.66
N ASP A 285 31.33 -2.94 -8.23
CA ASP A 285 32.61 -3.58 -7.91
C ASP A 285 32.85 -3.73 -6.40
N LEU A 286 31.79 -4.11 -5.69
CA LEU A 286 31.80 -4.33 -4.24
C LEU A 286 32.06 -5.79 -3.91
N ILE A 287 32.75 -6.01 -2.79
CA ILE A 287 33.00 -7.31 -2.19
C ILE A 287 32.24 -7.35 -0.88
N ILE A 288 31.39 -8.35 -0.75
CA ILE A 288 30.64 -8.66 0.45
C ILE A 288 31.41 -9.78 1.13
N SER A 289 31.89 -9.51 2.33
CA SER A 289 32.57 -10.48 3.17
C SER A 289 31.80 -10.63 4.46
N ALA A 290 31.55 -11.88 4.87
CA ALA A 290 30.75 -12.20 6.02
C ALA A 290 31.50 -13.07 7.02
N ASP A 291 31.61 -12.57 8.23
CA ASP A 291 31.98 -13.32 9.42
C ASP A 291 30.72 -13.89 10.08
N SER A 292 30.88 -14.63 11.18
CA SER A 292 29.74 -15.08 11.98
C SER A 292 28.90 -13.92 12.52
N ARG A 293 29.48 -12.73 12.77
CA ARG A 293 28.76 -11.61 13.40
C ARG A 293 28.54 -10.39 12.52
N ILE A 294 29.43 -10.13 11.56
CA ILE A 294 29.41 -8.90 10.78
C ILE A 294 29.48 -9.22 9.30
N ILE A 295 28.76 -8.44 8.50
CA ILE A 295 28.92 -8.38 7.06
C ILE A 295 29.54 -7.03 6.71
N LYS A 296 30.73 -7.05 6.09
CA LYS A 296 31.40 -5.86 5.58
C LYS A 296 31.32 -5.85 4.06
N MET A 297 30.82 -4.75 3.50
CA MET A 297 30.87 -4.46 2.07
C MET A 297 31.97 -3.47 1.80
N TRP A 298 32.77 -3.72 0.76
CA TRP A 298 33.88 -2.85 0.45
C TRP A 298 34.31 -2.85 -1.00
N ASN A 299 34.91 -1.75 -1.43
CA ASN A 299 35.31 -1.56 -2.83
C ASN A 299 36.53 -2.41 -3.17
N LYS A 300 36.40 -3.18 -4.25
CA LYS A 300 37.43 -4.10 -4.77
C LYS A 300 38.76 -3.43 -5.09
N ASP A 301 38.76 -2.20 -5.58
CA ASP A 301 39.99 -1.53 -6.04
C ASP A 301 40.61 -0.61 -4.98
N THR A 302 39.79 0.09 -4.19
CA THR A 302 40.28 1.06 -3.19
C THR A 302 40.49 0.48 -1.82
N GLY A 303 39.86 -0.65 -1.51
CA GLY A 303 39.92 -1.22 -0.17
C GLY A 303 39.22 -0.37 0.90
N LYS A 304 38.42 0.64 0.53
CA LYS A 304 37.60 1.37 1.50
C LYS A 304 36.33 0.60 1.85
N ILE A 305 35.95 0.62 3.13
CA ILE A 305 34.70 0.02 3.60
C ILE A 305 33.56 0.92 3.12
N PHE A 306 32.61 0.31 2.42
CA PHE A 306 31.40 0.98 1.97
C PHE A 306 30.39 0.98 3.14
N THR A 307 29.99 -0.20 3.58
CA THR A 307 29.07 -0.39 4.70
C THR A 307 29.46 -1.58 5.56
N SER A 308 29.05 -1.53 6.82
CA SER A 308 29.02 -2.68 7.73
C SER A 308 27.58 -2.98 8.12
N MET A 309 27.28 -4.25 8.34
CA MET A 309 26.00 -4.70 8.90
C MET A 309 26.28 -5.63 10.07
N GLU A 310 25.60 -5.36 11.17
CA GLU A 310 25.64 -6.17 12.39
C GLU A 310 24.23 -6.75 12.61
N PRO A 311 23.96 -7.99 12.18
CA PRO A 311 22.76 -8.70 12.61
C PRO A 311 22.76 -8.98 14.11
N GLU A 312 21.57 -9.15 14.68
CA GLU A 312 21.38 -9.53 16.09
C GLU A 312 21.79 -10.98 16.38
N TYR A 313 21.79 -11.83 15.36
CA TYR A 313 22.06 -13.27 15.46
C TYR A 313 23.24 -13.66 14.57
N ASP A 314 23.93 -14.72 14.95
CA ASP A 314 25.07 -15.23 14.18
C ASP A 314 24.63 -15.72 12.78
N ILE A 315 25.45 -15.40 11.79
CA ILE A 315 25.26 -15.70 10.36
C ILE A 315 25.97 -17.02 10.03
N ASN A 316 25.34 -17.85 9.20
CA ASN A 316 25.95 -19.05 8.62
C ASN A 316 26.34 -18.87 7.15
N ASP A 317 25.53 -18.16 6.38
CA ASP A 317 25.73 -17.97 4.95
C ASP A 317 25.11 -16.64 4.50
N VAL A 318 25.66 -16.08 3.43
CA VAL A 318 25.17 -14.84 2.82
C VAL A 318 24.97 -15.09 1.34
N CYS A 319 23.80 -14.71 0.83
CA CYS A 319 23.46 -14.84 -0.57
C CYS A 319 22.87 -13.53 -1.11
N LEU A 320 23.50 -13.00 -2.14
CA LEU A 320 23.09 -11.81 -2.87
C LEU A 320 22.13 -12.20 -3.99
N TYR A 321 21.04 -11.45 -4.11
CA TYR A 321 20.13 -11.63 -5.22
C TYR A 321 20.72 -10.99 -6.50
N PRO A 322 20.77 -11.72 -7.63
CA PRO A 322 21.44 -11.25 -8.83
C PRO A 322 20.87 -9.92 -9.33
N ASN A 323 21.75 -8.98 -9.68
CA ASN A 323 21.41 -7.66 -10.23
C ASN A 323 20.50 -6.77 -9.36
N SER A 324 20.37 -7.06 -8.06
CA SER A 324 19.58 -6.21 -7.14
C SER A 324 20.36 -5.86 -5.87
N GLY A 325 19.83 -4.91 -5.11
CA GLY A 325 20.34 -4.52 -3.79
C GLY A 325 19.87 -5.39 -2.62
N MET A 326 19.26 -6.56 -2.89
CA MET A 326 18.76 -7.45 -1.85
C MET A 326 19.78 -8.51 -1.44
N LEU A 327 20.00 -8.63 -0.14
CA LEU A 327 20.91 -9.57 0.48
C LEU A 327 20.14 -10.43 1.48
N MET A 328 20.28 -11.75 1.35
CA MET A 328 19.67 -12.73 2.23
C MET A 328 20.74 -13.36 3.10
N THR A 329 20.47 -13.53 4.39
CA THR A 329 21.42 -14.18 5.31
C THR A 329 20.77 -15.37 6.00
N ALA A 330 21.46 -16.50 5.98
CA ALA A 330 21.13 -17.63 6.84
C ALA A 330 21.67 -17.34 8.23
N ASN A 331 20.83 -17.46 9.25
CA ASN A 331 21.19 -17.14 10.63
C ASN A 331 20.77 -18.26 11.59
N GLU A 332 21.25 -18.16 12.83
CA GLU A 332 20.87 -19.04 13.95
C GLU A 332 19.53 -18.66 14.60
N ALA A 333 18.64 -18.03 13.84
CA ALA A 333 17.30 -17.68 14.27
C ALA A 333 16.26 -18.38 13.39
N PRO A 334 15.02 -18.56 13.87
CA PRO A 334 13.96 -19.12 13.05
C PRO A 334 13.66 -18.23 11.85
N LYS A 335 13.70 -16.91 11.99
CA LYS A 335 13.52 -16.00 10.87
C LYS A 335 14.84 -15.71 10.18
N MET A 336 14.90 -15.99 8.90
CA MET A 336 16.02 -15.62 8.05
C MET A 336 15.97 -14.12 7.75
N ASN A 337 17.14 -13.47 7.71
CA ASN A 337 17.17 -12.03 7.48
C ASN A 337 17.26 -11.67 6.00
N ILE A 338 16.49 -10.64 5.63
CA ILE A 338 16.53 -10.01 4.31
C ILE A 338 16.89 -8.54 4.53
N TYR A 339 18.01 -8.14 3.94
CA TYR A 339 18.49 -6.77 3.92
C TYR A 339 18.28 -6.19 2.53
N TYR A 340 17.81 -4.96 2.49
CA TYR A 340 17.70 -4.20 1.25
C TYR A 340 18.54 -2.93 1.34
N MET A 341 19.34 -2.69 0.31
CA MET A 341 20.18 -1.50 0.15
C MET A 341 19.86 -0.82 -1.19
N PRO A 342 19.12 0.29 -1.22
CA PRO A 342 18.76 0.95 -2.48
C PRO A 342 19.98 1.51 -3.22
N VAL A 343 21.04 1.88 -2.49
CA VAL A 343 22.29 2.38 -3.08
C VAL A 343 23.03 1.28 -3.84
N LEU A 344 22.87 0.00 -3.47
CA LEU A 344 23.56 -1.13 -4.10
C LEU A 344 22.96 -1.47 -5.46
N GLY A 345 21.68 -1.20 -5.65
CA GLY A 345 20.91 -1.46 -6.86
C GLY A 345 19.41 -1.48 -6.56
N PRO A 346 18.56 -1.39 -7.60
CA PRO A 346 17.10 -1.38 -7.45
C PRO A 346 16.58 -2.70 -6.88
N ALA A 347 15.35 -2.69 -6.35
CA ALA A 347 14.68 -3.91 -5.94
C ALA A 347 14.40 -4.82 -7.16
N PRO A 348 14.37 -6.16 -6.98
CA PRO A 348 14.07 -7.05 -8.09
C PRO A 348 12.62 -6.89 -8.56
N ARG A 349 12.34 -7.35 -9.80
CA ARG A 349 11.05 -7.12 -10.49
C ARG A 349 9.81 -7.52 -9.68
N TRP A 350 9.91 -8.57 -8.87
CA TRP A 350 8.82 -9.07 -8.03
C TRP A 350 8.61 -8.25 -6.73
N CYS A 351 9.58 -7.41 -6.38
CA CYS A 351 9.59 -6.53 -5.21
C CYS A 351 9.68 -5.04 -5.57
N SER A 352 9.15 -4.60 -6.72
CA SER A 352 9.19 -3.19 -7.11
C SER A 352 8.54 -2.24 -6.10
N PHE A 353 7.58 -2.73 -5.32
CA PHE A 353 6.94 -1.95 -4.26
C PHE A 353 7.91 -1.52 -3.14
N LEU A 354 9.01 -2.25 -2.92
CA LEU A 354 9.99 -1.86 -1.92
C LEU A 354 10.66 -0.53 -2.23
N ASP A 355 10.94 -0.25 -3.51
CA ASP A 355 11.57 1.01 -3.91
C ASP A 355 10.67 2.19 -3.54
N ASN A 356 9.39 2.12 -3.90
CA ASN A 356 8.40 3.13 -3.54
C ASN A 356 8.30 3.28 -2.01
N LEU A 357 8.27 2.17 -1.27
CA LEU A 357 8.16 2.23 0.19
C LEU A 357 9.40 2.82 0.84
N THR A 358 10.58 2.52 0.31
CA THR A 358 11.81 3.17 0.77
C THR A 358 11.82 4.65 0.43
N GLU A 359 11.41 5.05 -0.77
CA GLU A 359 11.30 6.45 -1.18
C GLU A 359 10.30 7.22 -0.30
N GLU A 360 9.13 6.65 -0.02
CA GLU A 360 8.14 7.21 0.92
C GLU A 360 8.71 7.36 2.34
N LEU A 361 9.55 6.42 2.78
CA LEU A 361 10.21 6.48 4.08
C LEU A 361 11.38 7.49 4.10
N GLU A 362 12.02 7.72 2.95
CA GLU A 362 13.05 8.74 2.78
C GLU A 362 12.45 10.15 2.73
N GLU A 363 11.27 10.31 2.13
CA GLU A 363 10.50 11.56 2.12
C GLU A 363 9.93 11.89 3.51
N ASN A 364 9.60 10.87 4.32
CA ASN A 364 9.05 11.03 5.67
C ASN A 364 9.99 10.48 6.77
N PRO A 365 11.17 11.08 7.00
CA PRO A 365 12.07 10.66 8.09
C PRO A 365 11.50 10.99 9.47
N GLU A 366 10.55 11.92 9.55
CA GLU A 366 9.78 12.22 10.74
C GLU A 366 8.61 11.25 10.88
N SER A 367 8.89 9.97 11.15
CA SER A 367 7.87 9.14 11.77
C SER A 367 7.56 9.77 13.13
N THR A 368 6.48 10.53 13.16
CA THR A 368 5.94 11.22 14.32
C THR A 368 5.80 10.23 15.48
N VAL A 369 6.75 10.29 16.42
CA VAL A 369 6.73 9.58 17.72
C VAL A 369 5.45 9.89 18.52
N TYR A 370 4.64 10.83 18.02
CA TYR A 370 3.37 11.30 18.58
C TYR A 370 2.13 10.90 17.77
N ASP A 371 2.17 9.87 16.92
CA ASP A 371 0.98 9.39 16.19
C ASP A 371 -0.22 9.06 17.11
N ASP A 372 0.06 8.53 18.30
CA ASP A 372 -0.95 8.18 19.30
C ASP A 372 -1.28 9.32 20.27
N TYR A 373 -0.65 10.49 20.12
CA TYR A 373 -0.84 11.64 21.00
C TYR A 373 -1.57 12.77 20.28
N LYS A 374 -2.68 13.22 20.85
CA LYS A 374 -3.37 14.43 20.40
C LYS A 374 -2.80 15.64 21.13
N PHE A 375 -2.46 16.68 20.38
CA PHE A 375 -2.18 17.99 20.94
C PHE A 375 -3.49 18.63 21.45
N VAL A 376 -3.51 18.98 22.72
CA VAL A 376 -4.65 19.57 23.43
C VAL A 376 -4.19 20.92 24.01
N THR A 377 -4.89 22.00 23.67
CA THR A 377 -4.59 23.30 24.27
C THR A 377 -5.09 23.36 25.71
N ARG A 378 -4.57 24.29 26.51
CA ARG A 378 -5.03 24.47 27.91
C ARG A 378 -6.55 24.69 28.00
N LYS A 379 -7.12 25.44 27.05
CA LYS A 379 -8.57 25.70 26.96
C LYS A 379 -9.37 24.42 26.67
N ASP A 380 -8.88 23.57 25.77
CA ASP A 380 -9.53 22.29 25.46
C ASP A 380 -9.47 21.32 26.65
N LEU A 381 -8.39 21.38 27.43
CA LEU A 381 -8.19 20.55 28.61
C LEU A 381 -9.11 20.96 29.76
N GLU A 382 -9.35 22.27 29.90
CA GLU A 382 -10.36 22.83 30.81
C GLU A 382 -11.79 22.46 30.37
N ASN A 383 -12.10 22.55 29.07
CA ASN A 383 -13.40 22.14 28.52
C ASN A 383 -13.69 20.64 28.71
N LEU A 384 -12.66 19.80 28.72
CA LEU A 384 -12.77 18.36 28.99
C LEU A 384 -12.79 18.02 30.48
N GLY A 385 -12.65 19.01 31.38
CA GLY A 385 -12.61 18.80 32.83
C GLY A 385 -11.33 18.14 33.34
N LEU A 386 -10.26 18.11 32.54
CA LEU A 386 -9.02 17.39 32.83
C LEU A 386 -7.89 18.28 33.38
N ALA A 387 -8.20 19.52 33.79
CA ALA A 387 -7.20 20.49 34.28
C ALA A 387 -6.37 19.98 35.48
N HIS A 388 -6.92 19.05 36.26
CA HIS A 388 -6.25 18.39 37.38
C HIS A 388 -5.09 17.47 36.98
N LEU A 389 -5.00 17.06 35.70
CA LEU A 389 -3.93 16.20 35.19
C LEU A 389 -2.67 16.98 34.78
N ILE A 390 -2.70 18.33 34.85
CA ILE A 390 -1.55 19.18 34.52
C ILE A 390 -0.43 18.90 35.55
N GLY A 391 0.72 18.41 35.06
CA GLY A 391 1.87 18.02 35.89
C GLY A 391 1.99 16.51 36.16
N SER A 392 0.98 15.72 35.77
CA SER A 392 1.08 14.25 35.77
C SER A 392 1.84 13.73 34.54
N THR A 393 2.36 12.50 34.62
CA THR A 393 3.05 11.82 33.50
C THR A 393 2.13 11.51 32.31
N LEU A 394 0.81 11.64 32.48
CA LEU A 394 -0.18 11.40 31.43
C LEU A 394 -0.33 12.56 30.44
N LEU A 395 0.14 13.76 30.80
CA LEU A 395 0.15 14.93 29.94
C LEU A 395 1.57 15.41 29.74
N ARG A 396 2.06 15.33 28.50
CA ARG A 396 3.39 15.82 28.16
C ARG A 396 3.27 17.27 27.71
N ALA A 397 3.84 18.20 28.47
CA ALA A 397 3.86 19.61 28.09
C ALA A 397 4.69 19.81 26.81
N TYR A 398 4.15 20.57 25.87
CA TYR A 398 4.87 20.95 24.65
C TYR A 398 4.47 22.36 24.21
N MET A 399 5.45 23.26 24.15
CA MET A 399 5.32 24.67 23.79
C MET A 399 4.21 25.42 24.56
N HIS A 400 2.97 25.35 24.09
CA HIS A 400 1.80 26.07 24.60
C HIS A 400 0.56 25.16 24.82
N GLY A 401 0.77 23.84 24.84
CA GLY A 401 -0.27 22.86 25.10
C GLY A 401 0.28 21.58 25.72
N PHE A 402 -0.54 20.53 25.67
CA PHE A 402 -0.21 19.22 26.21
C PHE A 402 -0.49 18.15 25.17
N PHE A 403 0.43 17.20 25.03
CA PHE A 403 0.17 15.95 24.34
C PHE A 403 -0.52 14.98 25.31
N MET A 404 -1.68 14.48 24.89
CA MET A 404 -2.50 13.50 25.61
C MET A 404 -2.72 12.28 24.71
N ASP A 405 -2.65 11.08 25.26
CA ASP A 405 -2.98 9.86 24.50
C ASP A 405 -4.38 9.96 23.87
N ILE A 406 -4.49 9.61 22.58
CA ILE A 406 -5.73 9.65 21.80
C ILE A 406 -6.86 8.86 22.47
N ARG A 407 -6.52 7.75 23.14
CA ARG A 407 -7.48 6.89 23.86
C ARG A 407 -8.08 7.60 25.08
N LEU A 408 -7.25 8.33 25.83
CA LEU A 408 -7.69 9.12 26.98
C LEU A 408 -8.53 10.31 26.51
N TYR A 409 -8.07 11.00 25.47
CA TYR A 409 -8.80 12.11 24.88
C TYR A 409 -10.20 11.70 24.40
N HIS A 410 -10.34 10.56 23.71
CA HIS A 410 -11.64 10.06 23.26
C HIS A 410 -12.56 9.68 24.43
N LYS A 411 -12.04 9.02 25.47
CA LYS A 411 -12.84 8.72 26.67
C LYS A 411 -13.33 10.00 27.35
N ALA A 412 -12.46 10.98 27.52
CA ALA A 412 -12.80 12.27 28.11
C ALA A 412 -13.82 13.03 27.26
N LYS A 413 -13.65 13.07 25.94
CA LYS A 413 -14.58 13.72 25.02
C LYS A 413 -15.98 13.08 25.02
N MET A 414 -16.05 11.75 25.10
CA MET A 414 -17.32 11.01 25.18
C MET A 414 -18.04 11.26 26.51
N MET A 415 -17.28 11.50 27.59
CA MET A 415 -17.83 11.79 28.91
C MET A 415 -18.27 13.26 29.04
N ALA A 416 -17.52 14.18 28.43
CA ALA A 416 -17.80 15.61 28.48
C ALA A 416 -19.03 16.02 27.65
N ASN A 417 -19.24 15.42 26.46
CA ASN A 417 -20.32 15.81 25.55
C ASN A 417 -21.31 14.67 25.22
N PRO A 418 -22.24 14.30 26.12
CA PRO A 418 -23.30 13.32 25.84
C PRO A 418 -24.28 13.71 24.73
N PHE A 419 -24.40 15.01 24.41
CA PHE A 419 -25.41 15.56 23.48
C PHE A 419 -24.89 15.83 22.04
N ALA A 420 -23.61 15.60 21.77
CA ALA A 420 -22.98 15.93 20.48
C ALA A 420 -23.68 15.29 19.26
N TYR A 421 -24.33 14.14 19.44
CA TYR A 421 -25.09 13.47 18.38
C TYR A 421 -26.39 14.20 18.02
N GLU A 422 -27.04 14.82 19.01
CA GLU A 422 -28.29 15.56 18.79
C GLU A 422 -28.04 16.92 18.15
N GLU A 423 -26.97 17.59 18.54
CA GLU A 423 -26.53 18.86 17.95
C GLU A 423 -26.11 18.68 16.48
N TYR A 424 -25.30 17.66 16.20
CA TYR A 424 -24.90 17.31 14.83
C TYR A 424 -26.11 17.00 13.93
N ARG A 425 -27.13 16.34 14.49
CA ARG A 425 -28.38 16.05 13.77
C ARG A 425 -29.16 17.33 13.46
N ARG A 426 -29.23 18.28 14.40
CA ARG A 426 -29.92 19.57 14.21
C ARG A 426 -29.22 20.43 13.15
N GLU A 427 -27.89 20.47 13.13
CA GLU A 427 -27.12 21.21 12.12
C GLU A 427 -27.34 20.66 10.70
N LYS A 428 -27.31 19.34 10.53
CA LYS A 428 -27.60 18.72 9.22
C LYS A 428 -29.03 18.96 8.75
N ILE A 429 -29.99 19.05 9.66
CA ILE A 429 -31.38 19.40 9.32
C ILE A 429 -31.44 20.87 8.87
N ARG A 430 -30.75 21.77 9.54
CA ARG A 430 -30.70 23.20 9.20
C ARG A 430 -30.05 23.45 7.83
N GLN A 431 -28.92 22.80 7.54
CA GLN A 431 -28.25 22.90 6.24
C GLN A 431 -29.17 22.45 5.09
N LYS A 432 -29.89 21.34 5.26
CA LYS A 432 -30.88 20.89 4.27
C LYS A 432 -32.03 21.87 4.08
N ILE A 433 -32.47 22.54 5.13
CA ILE A 433 -33.52 23.57 5.05
C ILE A 433 -33.00 24.80 4.27
N GLU A 434 -31.77 25.23 4.51
CA GLU A 434 -31.16 26.37 3.81
C GLU A 434 -30.94 26.08 2.32
N GLU A 435 -30.48 24.88 1.97
CA GLU A 435 -30.37 24.42 0.57
C GLU A 435 -31.73 24.44 -0.15
N THR A 436 -32.80 24.04 0.54
CA THR A 436 -34.16 24.09 -0.03
C THR A 436 -34.73 25.50 -0.16
N ARG A 437 -34.27 26.46 0.65
CA ARG A 437 -34.69 27.88 0.57
C ARG A 437 -33.96 28.62 -0.55
N ALA A 438 -32.67 28.35 -0.76
CA ALA A 438 -31.88 28.99 -1.82
C ALA A 438 -32.41 28.73 -3.24
N GLN A 439 -33.13 27.61 -3.46
CA GLN A 439 -33.68 27.26 -4.78
C GLN A 439 -35.00 27.97 -5.14
N ARG A 440 -35.64 28.70 -4.21
CA ARG A 440 -37.02 29.19 -4.42
C ARG A 440 -37.17 30.70 -4.66
N VAL A 441 -36.12 31.51 -4.51
CA VAL A 441 -36.23 32.97 -4.75
C VAL A 441 -34.93 33.54 -5.34
N GLN A 442 -34.88 33.66 -6.67
CA GLN A 442 -34.12 34.72 -7.34
C GLN A 442 -35.12 35.50 -8.20
N LEU A 443 -35.67 36.57 -7.66
CA LEU A 443 -36.52 37.50 -8.40
C LEU A 443 -35.65 38.25 -9.42
N LYS A 444 -35.96 38.10 -10.71
CA LYS A 444 -35.31 38.86 -11.79
C LYS A 444 -36.00 40.22 -11.92
N LYS A 445 -35.28 41.31 -11.65
CA LYS A 445 -35.77 42.69 -11.75
C LYS A 445 -36.25 42.98 -13.19
N LEU A 446 -37.48 43.47 -13.34
CA LEU A 446 -38.04 43.90 -14.63
C LEU A 446 -37.55 45.31 -14.99
N PRO A 447 -37.36 45.64 -16.29
CA PRO A 447 -36.96 46.98 -16.73
C PRO A 447 -38.05 48.05 -16.49
N LYS A 448 -37.64 49.32 -16.40
CA LYS A 448 -38.50 50.45 -16.01
C LYS A 448 -39.45 50.91 -17.12
N VAL A 449 -39.03 50.85 -18.38
CA VAL A 449 -39.84 51.26 -19.55
C VAL A 449 -40.35 50.03 -20.30
N ASN A 450 -41.58 50.07 -20.82
CA ASN A 450 -42.22 48.96 -21.56
C ASN A 450 -42.33 47.63 -20.79
N LYS A 451 -42.78 47.69 -19.52
CA LYS A 451 -43.01 46.52 -18.63
C LYS A 451 -43.89 45.43 -19.27
N GLU A 452 -44.90 45.85 -20.04
CA GLU A 452 -45.80 44.93 -20.75
C GLU A 452 -45.12 44.16 -21.87
N LEU A 453 -44.19 44.77 -22.60
CA LEU A 453 -43.43 44.10 -23.67
C LEU A 453 -42.36 43.17 -23.08
N ALA A 454 -41.68 43.59 -22.01
CA ALA A 454 -40.73 42.74 -21.31
C ALA A 454 -41.39 41.47 -20.76
N LEU A 455 -42.61 41.57 -20.21
CA LEU A 455 -43.37 40.40 -19.76
C LEU A 455 -43.83 39.51 -20.91
N LYS A 456 -44.20 40.08 -22.06
CA LYS A 456 -44.53 39.29 -23.28
C LYS A 456 -43.31 38.49 -23.74
N LEU A 457 -42.14 39.12 -23.80
CA LEU A 457 -40.90 38.46 -24.20
C LEU A 457 -40.46 37.38 -23.19
N ILE A 458 -40.71 37.56 -21.89
CA ILE A 458 -40.42 36.52 -20.88
C ILE A 458 -41.41 35.36 -20.95
N GLU A 459 -42.71 35.62 -21.21
CA GLU A 459 -43.71 34.57 -21.45
C GLU A 459 -43.36 33.78 -22.73
N GLU A 460 -42.99 34.47 -23.82
CA GLU A 460 -42.57 33.88 -25.09
C GLU A 460 -41.25 33.12 -24.96
N GLU A 461 -40.22 33.66 -24.28
CA GLU A 461 -38.98 32.93 -23.96
C GLU A 461 -39.26 31.65 -23.13
N GLY A 462 -40.23 31.71 -22.20
CA GLY A 462 -40.65 30.57 -21.40
C GLY A 462 -41.35 29.48 -22.21
N GLU A 463 -42.19 29.87 -23.17
CA GLU A 463 -42.87 28.96 -24.10
C GLU A 463 -41.89 28.37 -25.15
N GLU A 464 -40.97 29.18 -25.68
CA GLU A 464 -39.91 28.75 -26.59
C GLU A 464 -38.91 27.78 -25.91
N GLN A 465 -38.57 27.98 -24.63
CA GLN A 465 -37.75 27.04 -23.86
C GLN A 465 -38.44 25.68 -23.62
N GLN A 466 -39.78 25.64 -23.60
CA GLN A 466 -40.53 24.39 -23.51
C GLN A 466 -40.61 23.66 -24.87
N LEU A 467 -40.72 24.40 -25.98
CA LEU A 467 -40.75 23.87 -27.34
C LEU A 467 -39.36 23.40 -27.85
N THR A 468 -38.29 24.11 -27.51
CA THR A 468 -36.90 23.79 -27.92
C THR A 468 -36.32 22.54 -27.26
N ARG A 469 -36.91 22.02 -26.17
CA ARG A 469 -36.60 20.68 -25.64
C ARG A 469 -36.89 19.54 -26.62
N LYS A 470 -37.61 19.78 -27.73
CA LYS A 470 -37.93 18.77 -28.75
C LYS A 470 -37.31 18.97 -30.15
N ARG A 471 -36.67 20.10 -30.48
CA ARG A 471 -35.91 20.27 -31.74
C ARG A 471 -34.73 21.23 -31.56
N LYS A 472 -33.50 20.77 -31.84
CA LYS A 472 -32.28 21.59 -31.87
C LYS A 472 -32.25 22.47 -33.12
N GLN A 473 -32.57 23.75 -33.01
CA GLN A 473 -32.11 24.80 -33.94
C GLN A 473 -31.68 26.06 -33.18
N LYS A 474 -30.86 26.86 -33.86
CA LYS A 474 -29.88 27.85 -33.38
C LYS A 474 -30.44 28.94 -32.43
N ASN A 475 -29.65 29.27 -31.40
CA ASN A 475 -29.84 30.41 -30.50
C ASN A 475 -29.90 31.74 -31.26
N MET A 476 -31.09 32.34 -31.36
CA MET A 476 -31.19 33.80 -31.50
C MET A 476 -31.05 34.38 -30.08
N PRO A 477 -30.18 35.39 -29.86
CA PRO A 477 -30.08 36.03 -28.55
C PRO A 477 -31.42 36.66 -28.20
N SER A 478 -31.86 36.42 -26.96
CA SER A 478 -33.15 36.92 -26.52
C SER A 478 -33.11 38.45 -26.41
N LEU A 479 -34.13 39.13 -26.94
CA LEU A 479 -34.15 40.59 -27.12
C LEU A 479 -33.97 41.35 -25.80
N LEU A 480 -34.31 40.72 -24.67
CA LEU A 480 -34.14 41.30 -23.34
C LEU A 480 -32.68 41.33 -22.85
N LYS A 481 -31.81 40.51 -23.44
CA LYS A 481 -30.38 40.39 -23.08
C LYS A 481 -29.43 40.96 -24.14
N ASP A 482 -29.94 41.36 -25.31
CA ASP A 482 -29.13 41.95 -26.38
C ASP A 482 -28.90 43.44 -26.09
N ASP A 483 -27.63 43.82 -25.90
CA ASP A 483 -27.21 45.19 -25.56
C ASP A 483 -27.68 46.22 -26.59
N ARG A 484 -27.95 45.82 -27.85
CA ARG A 484 -28.45 46.71 -28.90
C ARG A 484 -29.88 47.21 -28.65
N PHE A 485 -30.70 46.43 -27.92
CA PHE A 485 -32.10 46.76 -27.64
C PHE A 485 -32.33 47.32 -26.24
N LYS A 486 -31.26 47.47 -25.45
CA LYS A 486 -31.30 48.07 -24.11
C LYS A 486 -31.93 49.47 -24.10
N VAL A 487 -31.68 50.24 -25.16
CA VAL A 487 -32.24 51.60 -25.38
C VAL A 487 -33.78 51.59 -25.40
N MET A 488 -34.42 50.51 -25.88
CA MET A 488 -35.88 50.36 -25.95
C MET A 488 -36.54 50.21 -24.57
N PHE A 489 -35.78 49.78 -23.57
CA PHE A 489 -36.26 49.47 -22.21
C PHE A 489 -35.83 50.51 -21.15
N GLU A 490 -34.99 51.48 -21.54
CA GLU A 490 -34.50 52.56 -20.67
C GLU A 490 -35.02 53.95 -21.10
N ASN A 491 -35.20 54.21 -22.40
CA ASN A 491 -35.63 55.53 -22.89
C ASN A 491 -37.18 55.66 -22.93
N PRO A 492 -37.76 56.72 -22.35
CA PRO A 492 -39.21 56.94 -22.30
C PRO A 492 -39.82 57.23 -23.68
N ASP A 493 -39.04 57.75 -24.62
CA ASP A 493 -39.50 58.08 -25.99
C ASP A 493 -39.90 56.84 -26.81
N PHE A 494 -39.47 55.64 -26.39
CA PHE A 494 -39.85 54.35 -27.01
C PHE A 494 -41.05 53.70 -26.33
N GLN A 495 -41.75 54.42 -25.44
CA GLN A 495 -42.97 53.93 -24.81
C GLN A 495 -44.06 53.68 -25.87
N VAL A 496 -44.61 52.46 -25.88
CA VAL A 496 -45.65 52.11 -26.85
C VAL A 496 -46.99 52.70 -26.43
N ASP A 497 -47.48 53.65 -27.23
CA ASP A 497 -48.78 54.29 -27.03
C ASP A 497 -49.92 53.44 -27.63
N GLU A 498 -50.68 52.80 -26.75
CA GLU A 498 -51.84 51.97 -27.11
C GLU A 498 -53.00 52.76 -27.76
N GLN A 499 -52.96 54.09 -27.71
CA GLN A 499 -53.98 54.98 -28.26
C GLN A 499 -53.70 55.43 -29.70
N SER A 500 -52.49 55.18 -30.22
CA SER A 500 -52.14 55.53 -31.61
C SER A 500 -52.93 54.69 -32.63
N GLU A 501 -53.35 55.31 -33.73
CA GLU A 501 -54.11 54.64 -34.80
C GLU A 501 -53.29 53.53 -35.47
N GLU A 502 -51.98 53.75 -35.61
CA GLU A 502 -51.03 52.79 -36.17
C GLU A 502 -50.95 51.49 -35.34
N PHE A 503 -50.92 51.60 -34.01
CA PHE A 503 -50.89 50.44 -33.11
C PHE A 503 -52.20 49.64 -33.15
N ARG A 504 -53.35 50.32 -33.29
CA ARG A 504 -54.67 49.68 -33.39
C ARG A 504 -54.88 48.95 -34.72
N LEU A 505 -54.35 49.48 -35.82
CA LEU A 505 -54.43 48.87 -37.16
C LEU A 505 -53.58 47.61 -37.27
N LEU A 506 -52.38 47.61 -36.68
CA LEU A 506 -51.46 46.47 -36.70
C LEU A 506 -51.92 45.31 -35.81
N ASN A 507 -52.69 45.58 -34.76
CA ASN A 507 -53.04 44.60 -33.73
C ASN A 507 -54.57 44.51 -33.43
N PRO A 508 -55.39 43.99 -34.36
CA PRO A 508 -56.86 44.02 -34.26
C PRO A 508 -57.51 43.09 -33.20
N LEU A 509 -56.76 42.19 -32.53
CA LEU A 509 -57.32 41.14 -31.64
C LEU A 509 -56.88 41.21 -30.15
N VAL A 510 -56.34 42.34 -29.69
CA VAL A 510 -55.57 42.42 -28.41
C VAL A 510 -56.40 42.44 -27.11
N SER A 511 -57.73 42.53 -27.13
CA SER A 511 -58.49 42.87 -25.92
C SER A 511 -58.43 41.84 -24.77
N LYS A 512 -58.52 40.53 -25.03
CA LYS A 512 -58.64 39.53 -23.95
C LYS A 512 -57.32 39.08 -23.32
N THR A 513 -56.22 39.07 -24.07
CA THR A 513 -54.89 38.64 -23.58
C THR A 513 -54.13 39.79 -22.91
N SER A 514 -54.31 41.03 -23.36
CA SER A 514 -53.76 42.23 -22.71
C SER A 514 -54.36 42.47 -21.32
N GLU A 515 -55.67 42.29 -21.14
CA GLU A 515 -56.33 42.44 -19.84
C GLU A 515 -55.79 41.47 -18.77
N LYS A 516 -55.50 40.22 -19.15
CA LYS A 516 -54.88 39.24 -18.24
C LYS A 516 -53.47 39.64 -17.85
N ARG A 517 -52.69 40.19 -18.79
CA ARG A 517 -51.32 40.68 -18.55
C ARG A 517 -51.31 41.92 -17.66
N LYS A 518 -52.24 42.86 -17.87
CA LYS A 518 -52.45 44.03 -17.00
C LYS A 518 -52.82 43.64 -15.56
N LYS A 519 -53.62 42.58 -15.37
CA LYS A 519 -53.94 42.03 -14.04
C LYS A 519 -52.72 41.41 -13.34
N LYS A 520 -51.89 40.64 -14.07
CA LYS A 520 -50.63 40.09 -13.52
C LYS A 520 -49.63 41.20 -13.13
N LEU A 521 -49.55 42.26 -13.93
CA LEU A 521 -48.70 43.43 -13.64
C LEU A 521 -49.08 44.13 -12.34
N LYS A 522 -50.39 44.32 -12.09
CA LYS A 522 -50.87 44.94 -10.85
C LYS A 522 -50.49 44.11 -9.61
N LEU A 523 -50.62 42.79 -9.68
CA LEU A 523 -50.24 41.89 -8.58
C LEU A 523 -48.74 41.90 -8.28
N LEU A 524 -47.88 42.00 -9.31
CA LEU A 524 -46.43 42.08 -9.12
C LEU A 524 -45.99 43.44 -8.58
N LEU A 525 -46.62 44.53 -9.02
CA LEU A 525 -46.38 45.88 -8.46
C LEU A 525 -46.79 45.97 -6.98
N GLU A 526 -47.89 45.32 -6.58
CA GLU A 526 -48.30 45.24 -5.17
C GLU A 526 -47.34 44.40 -4.31
N GLN A 527 -46.60 43.46 -4.90
CA GLN A 527 -45.58 42.67 -4.20
C GLN A 527 -44.26 43.44 -4.09
N GLU A 528 -43.81 44.11 -5.16
CA GLU A 528 -42.62 44.98 -5.12
C GLU A 528 -42.81 46.18 -4.17
N ALA A 529 -44.03 46.75 -4.08
CA ALA A 529 -44.33 47.83 -3.15
C ALA A 529 -44.26 47.38 -1.67
N LYS A 530 -44.62 46.13 -1.37
CA LYS A 530 -44.52 45.56 -0.01
C LYS A 530 -43.09 45.25 0.40
N GLU A 531 -42.24 44.80 -0.54
CA GLU A 531 -40.82 44.58 -0.27
C GLU A 531 -40.06 45.91 -0.10
N GLN A 532 -40.45 46.99 -0.80
CA GLN A 532 -39.87 48.32 -0.60
C GLN A 532 -40.26 48.95 0.75
N GLU A 533 -41.46 48.67 1.27
CA GLU A 533 -41.86 49.08 2.63
C GLU A 533 -41.11 48.30 3.73
N GLU A 534 -40.60 47.09 3.44
CA GLU A 534 -39.80 46.29 4.39
C GLU A 534 -38.28 46.60 4.33
N GLU A 535 -37.77 47.23 3.26
CA GLU A 535 -36.35 47.62 3.12
C GLU A 535 -36.01 49.04 3.64
N GLU A 536 -37.00 49.85 4.05
CA GLU A 536 -36.79 51.21 4.62
C GLU A 536 -36.64 51.26 6.16
N GLU A 537 -36.42 50.15 6.85
CA GLU A 537 -35.93 50.18 8.24
C GLU A 537 -34.38 50.20 8.27
N PRO A 538 -33.74 51.30 8.71
CA PRO A 538 -32.29 51.42 8.67
C PRO A 538 -31.61 50.59 9.76
N GLU A 539 -30.68 49.72 9.34
CA GLU A 539 -29.77 48.98 10.22
C GLU A 539 -28.81 49.90 11.00
N GLY A 540 -28.64 49.68 12.31
CA GLY A 540 -27.52 50.27 13.05
C GLY A 540 -27.42 50.14 14.58
N LYS A 541 -26.90 48.99 15.07
CA LYS A 541 -26.04 48.77 16.29
C LYS A 541 -26.63 48.92 17.72
N PRO A 542 -25.97 48.38 18.79
CA PRO A 542 -25.35 47.05 19.01
C PRO A 542 -25.71 46.43 20.41
N SER A 543 -25.18 45.23 20.68
CA SER A 543 -25.23 44.38 21.91
C SER A 543 -25.23 45.07 23.30
N ASP A 544 -26.08 44.63 24.24
CA ASP A 544 -25.75 43.76 25.40
C ASP A 544 -26.90 43.72 26.45
N ALA A 545 -26.87 42.68 27.30
CA ALA A 545 -27.50 42.53 28.62
C ALA A 545 -28.83 41.75 28.78
N GLU A 546 -28.69 40.72 29.63
CA GLU A 546 -29.62 39.78 30.25
C GLU A 546 -30.96 40.34 30.78
N SER A 547 -32.04 39.57 30.63
CA SER A 547 -32.76 38.90 31.73
C SER A 547 -34.21 38.54 31.36
N SER A 548 -34.65 37.40 31.87
CA SER A 548 -35.91 36.69 31.62
C SER A 548 -37.15 37.31 32.27
N GLU A 549 -38.30 37.26 31.57
CA GLU A 549 -39.63 36.78 32.03
C GLU A 549 -40.67 37.12 30.93
N SER A 550 -41.17 36.14 30.18
CA SER A 550 -42.41 35.37 30.42
C SER A 550 -43.68 35.97 29.76
N SER A 551 -44.22 35.18 28.81
CA SER A 551 -45.65 34.91 28.59
C SER A 551 -46.52 35.80 27.67
N ASP A 552 -46.92 35.17 26.54
CA ASP A 552 -48.27 35.17 25.90
C ASP A 552 -48.49 35.89 24.54
N ASP A 553 -47.70 35.57 23.50
CA ASP A 553 -48.00 36.01 22.11
C ASP A 553 -48.02 34.90 21.03
N GLU A 554 -48.20 33.62 21.41
CA GLU A 554 -48.30 32.50 20.45
C GLU A 554 -49.71 32.28 19.82
N LYS A 555 -50.66 33.21 19.97
CA LYS A 555 -52.06 32.96 19.56
C LYS A 555 -52.47 33.52 18.17
N GLY A 556 -51.72 34.44 17.56
CA GLY A 556 -52.10 35.04 16.27
C GLY A 556 -52.05 34.07 15.08
N TRP A 557 -50.98 33.29 14.99
CA TRP A 557 -50.71 32.43 13.82
C TRP A 557 -51.68 31.24 13.71
N VAL A 558 -52.14 30.71 14.86
CA VAL A 558 -53.07 29.57 14.91
C VAL A 558 -54.48 29.96 14.41
N GLU A 559 -54.89 31.22 14.63
CA GLU A 559 -56.17 31.73 14.15
C GLU A 559 -56.19 31.98 12.64
N GLU A 560 -55.10 32.49 12.08
CA GLU A 560 -54.96 32.68 10.63
C GLU A 560 -54.90 31.37 9.86
N VAL A 561 -54.16 30.38 10.37
CA VAL A 561 -54.12 29.03 9.78
C VAL A 561 -55.50 28.35 9.86
N ARG A 562 -56.28 28.60 10.92
CA ARG A 562 -57.67 28.13 11.02
C ARG A 562 -58.60 28.82 10.02
N LYS A 563 -58.45 30.13 9.77
CA LYS A 563 -59.23 30.87 8.77
C LYS A 563 -58.91 30.40 7.35
N GLN A 564 -57.64 30.22 7.01
CA GLN A 564 -57.21 29.67 5.71
C GLN A 564 -57.70 28.23 5.49
N ARG A 565 -57.66 27.36 6.51
CA ARG A 565 -58.21 26.00 6.40
C ARG A 565 -59.73 25.96 6.25
N LYS A 566 -60.46 26.93 6.82
CA LYS A 566 -61.92 27.06 6.62
C LYS A 566 -62.26 27.48 5.19
N LEU A 567 -61.50 28.43 4.62
CA LEU A 567 -61.65 28.86 3.22
C LEU A 567 -61.35 27.72 2.23
N LEU A 568 -60.25 26.99 2.43
CA LEU A 568 -59.90 25.82 1.60
C LEU A 568 -60.97 24.71 1.64
N ARG A 569 -61.56 24.45 2.82
CA ARG A 569 -62.67 23.49 2.95
C ARG A 569 -63.97 23.98 2.31
N GLN A 570 -64.21 25.29 2.26
CA GLN A 570 -65.34 25.86 1.54
C GLN A 570 -65.14 25.75 0.02
N GLU A 571 -63.94 26.05 -0.49
CA GLU A 571 -63.60 25.85 -1.90
C GLU A 571 -63.67 24.38 -2.34
N GLU A 572 -63.20 23.44 -1.51
CA GLU A 572 -63.34 22.00 -1.79
C GLU A 572 -64.81 21.56 -1.84
N LYS A 573 -65.67 22.10 -0.96
CA LYS A 573 -67.11 21.80 -0.98
C LYS A 573 -67.79 22.35 -2.24
N VAL A 574 -67.41 23.55 -2.68
CA VAL A 574 -67.92 24.16 -3.91
C VAL A 574 -67.46 23.37 -5.14
N LYS A 575 -66.17 23.02 -5.23
CA LYS A 575 -65.64 22.16 -6.30
C LYS A 575 -66.28 20.76 -6.32
N ARG A 576 -66.63 20.22 -5.14
CA ARG A 576 -67.32 18.93 -5.04
C ARG A 576 -68.79 19.03 -5.46
N GLN A 577 -69.46 20.14 -5.22
CA GLN A 577 -70.81 20.42 -5.73
C GLN A 577 -70.82 20.69 -7.24
N GLU A 578 -69.79 21.35 -7.78
CA GLU A 578 -69.62 21.55 -9.22
C GLU A 578 -69.41 20.22 -9.93
N ARG A 579 -68.53 19.35 -9.41
CA ARG A 579 -68.34 17.99 -9.94
C ARG A 579 -69.61 17.15 -9.84
N PHE A 580 -70.39 17.26 -8.76
CA PHE A 580 -71.65 16.52 -8.62
C PHE A 580 -72.74 17.01 -9.60
N LYS A 581 -72.69 18.29 -10.01
CA LYS A 581 -73.56 18.83 -11.06
C LYS A 581 -73.10 18.43 -12.46
N GLU A 582 -71.79 18.34 -12.69
CA GLU A 582 -71.20 17.82 -13.94
C GLU A 582 -71.51 16.31 -14.13
N ASP A 583 -71.41 15.50 -13.06
CA ASP A 583 -71.72 14.07 -13.07
C ASP A 583 -73.22 13.77 -13.29
N GLN A 584 -74.13 14.65 -12.87
CA GLN A 584 -75.57 14.52 -13.12
C GLN A 584 -75.99 14.85 -14.56
N GLN A 585 -75.17 15.59 -15.31
CA GLN A 585 -75.47 15.99 -16.70
C GLN A 585 -74.96 14.98 -17.74
N THR A 586 -74.11 14.03 -17.38
CA THR A 586 -73.61 13.00 -18.29
C THR A 586 -74.46 11.72 -18.24
N LEU A 587 -75.52 11.64 -19.04
CA LEU A 587 -76.20 10.37 -19.35
C LEU A 587 -75.35 9.55 -20.35
N LEU A 588 -74.34 8.85 -19.84
CA LEU A 588 -73.55 7.90 -20.63
C LEU A 588 -74.07 6.47 -20.42
N LYS A 589 -74.50 5.83 -21.52
CA LYS A 589 -74.92 4.43 -21.56
C LYS A 589 -73.75 3.51 -21.17
N PRO A 590 -73.98 2.41 -20.43
CA PRO A 590 -72.90 1.51 -20.04
C PRO A 590 -72.40 0.73 -21.27
N GLN A 591 -71.10 0.88 -21.58
CA GLN A 591 -70.38 -0.03 -22.48
C GLN A 591 -69.80 -1.17 -21.63
N PHE A 592 -70.24 -2.40 -21.91
CA PHE A 592 -69.60 -3.60 -21.38
C PHE A 592 -68.29 -3.85 -22.12
N PHE A 593 -67.18 -4.00 -21.38
CA PHE A 593 -65.93 -4.53 -21.92
C PHE A 593 -65.89 -6.03 -21.68
N GLU A 594 -65.82 -6.82 -22.75
CA GLU A 594 -65.59 -8.26 -22.69
C GLU A 594 -64.14 -8.54 -22.28
N ILE A 595 -63.97 -9.45 -21.31
CA ILE A 595 -62.68 -9.97 -20.87
C ILE A 595 -62.20 -10.96 -21.93
N LYS A 596 -60.98 -10.79 -22.45
CA LYS A 596 -60.35 -11.76 -23.36
C LYS A 596 -60.11 -13.08 -22.60
N GLU A 597 -60.49 -14.20 -23.20
CA GLU A 597 -60.36 -15.53 -22.61
C GLU A 597 -58.89 -15.85 -22.27
N GLY A 598 -58.62 -16.15 -20.98
CA GLY A 598 -57.33 -16.66 -20.51
C GLY A 598 -56.68 -15.91 -19.33
N GLU A 599 -57.20 -14.76 -18.90
CA GLU A 599 -56.66 -14.03 -17.74
C GLU A 599 -57.62 -14.08 -16.54
N GLU A 600 -57.30 -14.87 -15.53
CA GLU A 600 -58.04 -14.92 -14.26
C GLU A 600 -57.69 -13.76 -13.33
N PHE A 601 -58.74 -13.15 -12.78
CA PHE A 601 -58.69 -12.02 -11.86
C PHE A 601 -58.02 -12.38 -10.52
N ARG A 602 -56.80 -11.90 -10.25
CA ARG A 602 -56.10 -12.17 -8.98
C ARG A 602 -56.46 -11.15 -7.90
N SER A 603 -57.17 -11.63 -6.88
CA SER A 603 -57.67 -10.87 -5.73
C SER A 603 -56.57 -10.36 -4.77
N PHE A 604 -56.89 -9.30 -4.03
CA PHE A 604 -56.14 -8.51 -3.03
C PHE A 604 -55.36 -9.27 -1.92
N LYS A 605 -55.25 -10.59 -1.95
CA LYS A 605 -54.54 -11.39 -0.94
C LYS A 605 -53.02 -11.48 -1.17
N ASP A 606 -52.52 -11.24 -2.38
CA ASP A 606 -51.08 -11.35 -2.70
C ASP A 606 -50.26 -10.12 -2.28
N SER A 607 -50.87 -8.93 -2.22
CA SER A 607 -50.22 -7.71 -1.73
C SER A 607 -49.86 -7.80 -0.23
N ALA A 608 -50.72 -8.45 0.56
CA ALA A 608 -50.50 -8.69 1.98
C ALA A 608 -49.36 -9.70 2.26
N LYS A 609 -49.15 -10.68 1.37
CA LYS A 609 -48.01 -11.63 1.46
C LYS A 609 -46.67 -10.94 1.14
N LYS A 610 -46.63 -10.05 0.14
CA LYS A 610 -45.42 -9.28 -0.19
C LYS A 610 -44.97 -8.34 0.94
N GLN A 611 -45.91 -7.72 1.65
CA GLN A 611 -45.56 -6.86 2.81
C GLN A 611 -45.02 -7.65 4.01
N LYS A 612 -45.45 -8.91 4.21
CA LYS A 612 -44.92 -9.76 5.29
C LYS A 612 -43.49 -10.26 5.00
N LEU A 613 -43.16 -10.55 3.73
CA LEU A 613 -41.81 -10.95 3.31
C LEU A 613 -40.79 -9.81 3.46
N MET A 614 -41.17 -8.58 3.10
CA MET A 614 -40.33 -7.38 3.29
C MET A 614 -39.98 -7.12 4.76
N LYS A 615 -40.95 -7.34 5.68
CA LYS A 615 -40.70 -7.18 7.13
C LYS A 615 -39.72 -8.21 7.69
N HIS A 616 -39.69 -9.42 7.14
CA HIS A 616 -38.75 -10.46 7.58
C HIS A 616 -37.31 -10.25 7.10
N GLN A 617 -37.10 -9.59 5.95
CA GLN A 617 -35.76 -9.22 5.48
C GLN A 617 -35.13 -8.14 6.36
N ILE A 618 -35.90 -7.13 6.76
CA ILE A 618 -35.41 -6.02 7.61
C ILE A 618 -34.98 -6.50 9.00
N THR A 619 -35.60 -7.57 9.53
CA THR A 619 -35.19 -8.16 10.82
C THR A 619 -33.92 -8.99 10.77
N LYS A 620 -33.48 -9.45 9.59
CA LYS A 620 -32.21 -10.20 9.44
C LYS A 620 -31.00 -9.28 9.28
N ASP A 621 -31.18 -8.12 8.65
CA ASP A 621 -30.11 -7.13 8.45
C ASP A 621 -29.77 -6.31 9.72
N LEU A 622 -30.56 -6.46 10.79
CA LEU A 622 -30.31 -5.84 12.11
C LEU A 622 -29.63 -6.80 13.11
N LEU A 623 -29.36 -8.05 12.72
CA LEU A 623 -28.72 -9.07 13.57
C LEU A 623 -27.45 -9.70 12.96
N GLN A 624 -26.91 -9.09 11.90
CA GLN A 624 -25.50 -9.21 11.48
C GLN A 624 -24.81 -7.88 11.75
#